data_AF-A0A959EBW0-F1
#
_entry.id   AF-A0A959EBW0-F1
#
_cell.length_a   1.000
_cell.length_b   1.000
_cell.length_c   1.000
_cell.angle_alpha   90.00
_cell.angle_beta   90.00
_cell.angle_gamma   90.00
#
_symmetry.space_group_name_H-M   'P 1'
#
loop_
_entity.id
_entity.type
_entity.pdbx_description
1 polymer ?
#
loop_
_entity_poly.entity_id
_entity_poly.type
_entity_poly.pdbx_seq_one_letter_code
_entity_poly.pdbx_strand_id
1 'polypeptide(L)'
;MRIVLGLFFVLLIYAACNQAAAPDQAQTPPISDTAQYVLDQALLRHGSALIDTSRIAFDFRDRHYIAIRNGGRFQYERIWTDTVTKAITRDVLTNKGLTREVNGRVTPLSAKDSSAYANSVNSVIYFALLPYFL
;
A
#
# COMPACT_ATOMS: atom_id res chain seq x y z
N MET A 1 64.51 26.23 -23.87
CA MET A 1 63.29 25.40 -24.05
C MET A 1 63.02 24.36 -22.95
N ARG A 2 64.01 23.98 -22.12
CA ARG A 2 63.80 23.00 -21.01
C ARG A 2 63.12 23.58 -19.75
N ILE A 3 63.30 24.89 -19.49
CA ILE A 3 62.75 25.56 -18.30
C ILE A 3 61.26 25.88 -18.45
N VAL A 4 60.80 26.24 -19.66
CA VAL A 4 59.39 26.56 -19.95
C VAL A 4 58.50 25.31 -19.87
N LEU A 5 59.05 24.13 -20.24
CA LEU A 5 58.35 22.85 -20.13
C LEU A 5 58.17 22.41 -18.66
N GLY A 6 59.14 22.71 -17.80
CA GLY A 6 59.07 22.45 -16.36
C GLY A 6 58.04 23.33 -15.64
N LEU A 7 57.94 24.63 -16.01
CA LEU A 7 56.93 25.52 -15.44
C LEU A 7 55.50 25.11 -15.82
N PHE A 8 55.31 24.63 -17.06
CA PHE A 8 54.01 24.15 -17.52
C PHE A 8 53.57 22.86 -16.79
N PHE A 9 54.52 21.99 -16.46
CA PHE A 9 54.26 20.77 -15.70
C PHE A 9 53.94 21.05 -14.22
N VAL A 10 54.56 22.06 -13.61
CA VAL A 10 54.25 22.49 -12.24
C VAL A 10 52.85 23.14 -12.14
N LEU A 11 52.43 23.89 -13.16
CA LEU A 11 51.08 24.49 -13.20
C LEU A 11 49.96 23.45 -13.30
N LEU A 12 50.20 22.33 -14.00
CA LEU A 12 49.25 21.23 -14.15
C LEU A 12 49.04 20.45 -12.84
N ILE A 13 50.04 20.37 -11.96
CA ILE A 13 49.93 19.69 -10.67
C ILE A 13 49.09 20.51 -9.68
N TYR A 14 49.21 21.85 -9.70
CA TYR A 14 48.37 22.73 -8.87
C TYR A 14 46.89 22.71 -9.27
N ALA A 15 46.57 22.52 -10.55
CA ALA A 15 45.18 22.45 -11.02
C ALA A 15 44.48 21.13 -10.62
N ALA A 16 45.23 20.04 -10.42
CA ALA A 16 44.67 18.73 -10.05
C ALA A 16 44.27 18.62 -8.57
N CYS A 17 44.83 19.46 -7.69
CA CYS A 17 44.53 19.44 -6.25
C CYS A 17 43.31 20.27 -5.85
N ASN A 18 42.63 20.93 -6.79
CA ASN A 18 41.47 21.77 -6.52
C ASN A 18 40.14 21.15 -7.00
N GLN A 19 40.01 19.83 -6.90
CA GLN A 19 38.70 19.20 -6.94
C GLN A 19 37.96 19.57 -5.66
N ALA A 20 37.04 20.53 -5.77
CA ALA A 20 35.96 20.65 -4.79
C ALA A 20 35.34 19.26 -4.66
N ALA A 21 35.30 18.74 -3.43
CA ALA A 21 34.70 17.46 -3.14
C ALA A 21 33.34 17.41 -3.86
N ALA A 22 33.16 16.40 -4.70
CA ALA A 22 31.85 16.11 -5.29
C ALA A 22 30.82 16.16 -4.15
N PRO A 23 29.61 16.74 -4.37
CA PRO A 23 28.58 16.75 -3.35
C PRO A 23 28.46 15.32 -2.86
N ASP A 24 28.75 15.15 -1.56
CA ASP A 24 28.80 13.87 -0.87
C ASP A 24 27.63 13.06 -1.39
N GLN A 25 27.93 12.02 -2.18
CA GLN A 25 26.91 11.06 -2.63
C GLN A 25 26.20 10.69 -1.35
N ALA A 26 24.95 11.13 -1.15
CA ALA A 26 24.25 10.95 0.11
C ALA A 26 24.39 9.47 0.46
N GLN A 27 25.30 9.19 1.40
CA GLN A 27 25.69 7.82 1.72
C GLN A 27 24.43 7.26 2.31
N THR A 28 23.72 6.43 1.54
CA THR A 28 22.54 5.75 2.04
C THR A 28 23.02 5.04 3.30
N PRO A 29 22.50 5.41 4.49
CA PRO A 29 23.02 4.86 5.73
C PRO A 29 23.00 3.34 5.61
N PRO A 30 24.05 2.64 6.11
CA PRO A 30 24.09 1.19 6.03
C PRO A 30 22.78 0.64 6.59
N ILE A 31 22.12 -0.25 5.84
CA ILE A 31 20.86 -0.87 6.27
C ILE A 31 21.14 -1.59 7.59
N SER A 32 20.75 -0.96 8.69
CA SER A 32 21.00 -1.48 10.04
C SER A 32 19.95 -2.50 10.45
N ASP A 33 18.78 -2.47 9.80
CA ASP A 33 17.69 -3.42 9.96
C ASP A 33 17.26 -3.96 8.60
N THR A 34 17.72 -5.16 8.27
CA THR A 34 17.39 -5.83 7.02
C THR A 34 15.92 -6.21 6.92
N ALA A 35 15.22 -6.45 8.04
CA ALA A 35 13.82 -6.81 8.03
C ALA A 35 12.96 -5.59 7.70
N GLN A 36 13.21 -4.45 8.37
CA GLN A 36 12.51 -3.20 8.07
C GLN A 36 12.73 -2.76 6.62
N TYR A 37 13.97 -2.88 6.12
CA TYR A 37 14.26 -2.57 4.72
C TYR A 37 13.42 -3.41 3.75
N VAL A 38 13.29 -4.72 3.98
CA VAL A 38 12.46 -5.59 3.13
C VAL A 38 10.98 -5.18 3.18
N LEU A 39 10.46 -4.83 4.35
CA LEU A 39 9.08 -4.35 4.50
C LEU A 39 8.85 -3.03 3.77
N ASP A 40 9.75 -2.06 3.93
CA ASP A 40 9.67 -0.75 3.27
C ASP A 40 9.70 -0.90 1.74
N GLN A 41 10.57 -1.77 1.23
CA GLN A 41 10.61 -2.08 -0.20
C GLN A 41 9.33 -2.76 -0.67
N ALA A 42 8.77 -3.68 0.11
CA ALA A 42 7.49 -4.32 -0.24
C ALA A 42 6.34 -3.29 -0.28
N LEU A 43 6.22 -2.44 0.75
CA LEU A 43 5.22 -1.37 0.80
C LEU A 43 5.33 -0.41 -0.40
N LEU A 44 6.56 0.01 -0.73
CA LEU A 44 6.82 0.89 -1.86
C LEU A 44 6.43 0.24 -3.20
N ARG A 45 6.86 -1.01 -3.42
CA ARG A 45 6.62 -1.72 -4.69
C ARG A 45 5.17 -2.14 -4.90
N HIS A 46 4.44 -2.40 -3.82
CA HIS A 46 3.01 -2.69 -3.87
C HIS A 46 2.14 -1.42 -3.97
N GLY A 47 2.74 -0.23 -3.93
CA GLY A 47 2.00 1.04 -4.04
C GLY A 47 1.12 1.30 -2.82
N SER A 48 1.52 0.85 -1.62
CA SER A 48 0.71 0.96 -0.40
C SER A 48 0.25 2.39 -0.10
N ALA A 49 1.02 3.41 -0.47
CA ALA A 49 0.63 4.81 -0.31
C ALA A 49 -0.65 5.19 -1.09
N LEU A 50 -0.92 4.54 -2.23
CA LEU A 50 -2.11 4.80 -3.04
C LEU A 50 -3.37 4.20 -2.40
N ILE A 51 -3.22 3.17 -1.57
CA ILE A 51 -4.35 2.43 -1.00
C ILE A 51 -5.13 3.29 0.01
N ASP A 52 -4.48 4.23 0.70
CA ASP A 52 -5.11 5.04 1.75
C ASP A 52 -6.28 5.91 1.25
N THR A 53 -6.26 6.26 -0.03
CA THR A 53 -7.29 7.07 -0.71
C THR A 53 -7.71 6.41 -2.03
N SER A 54 -8.17 5.17 -1.94
CA SER A 54 -8.49 4.34 -3.10
C SER A 54 -9.92 3.78 -3.11
N ARG A 55 -10.35 3.37 -4.30
CA ARG A 55 -11.43 2.42 -4.51
C ARG A 55 -10.86 1.22 -5.25
N ILE A 56 -10.82 0.08 -4.60
CA ILE A 56 -10.33 -1.19 -5.15
C ILE A 56 -11.50 -2.15 -5.22
N ALA A 57 -11.71 -2.78 -6.37
CA ALA A 57 -12.76 -3.76 -6.55
C ALA A 57 -12.17 -5.02 -7.20
N PHE A 58 -12.58 -6.19 -6.72
CA PHE A 58 -12.07 -7.46 -7.20
C PHE A 58 -13.05 -8.58 -6.91
N ASP A 59 -12.97 -9.65 -7.68
CA ASP A 59 -13.71 -10.88 -7.42
C ASP A 59 -12.82 -11.87 -6.66
N PHE A 60 -13.38 -12.50 -5.62
CA PHE A 60 -12.71 -13.56 -4.88
C PHE A 60 -13.69 -14.70 -4.64
N ARG A 61 -13.42 -15.83 -5.29
CA ARG A 61 -14.34 -16.96 -5.43
C ARG A 61 -15.64 -16.50 -6.11
N ASP A 62 -16.78 -16.74 -5.49
CA ASP A 62 -18.13 -16.47 -5.98
C ASP A 62 -18.68 -15.10 -5.54
N ARG A 63 -17.80 -14.18 -5.10
CA ARG A 63 -18.22 -12.91 -4.49
C ARG A 63 -17.40 -11.73 -5.02
N HIS A 64 -18.09 -10.61 -5.19
CA HIS A 64 -17.48 -9.33 -5.55
C HIS A 64 -17.18 -8.54 -4.28
N TYR A 65 -15.95 -8.05 -4.16
CA TYR A 65 -15.48 -7.24 -3.04
C TYR A 65 -15.13 -5.84 -3.49
N ILE A 66 -15.41 -4.86 -2.62
CA ILE A 66 -15.03 -3.47 -2.83
C ILE A 66 -14.40 -2.95 -1.55
N ALA A 67 -13.21 -2.36 -1.64
CA ALA A 67 -12.58 -1.61 -0.58
C ALA A 67 -12.52 -0.13 -0.97
N ILE A 68 -13.19 0.71 -0.20
CA ILE A 68 -13.13 2.17 -0.32
C ILE A 68 -12.42 2.70 0.91
N ARG A 69 -11.36 3.49 0.71
CA ARG A 69 -10.60 4.13 1.79
C ARG A 69 -10.42 5.61 1.53
N ASN A 70 -10.46 6.39 2.59
CA ASN A 70 -10.22 7.83 2.56
C ASN A 70 -9.69 8.30 3.92
N GLY A 71 -8.36 8.28 4.08
CA GLY A 71 -7.67 8.88 5.24
C GLY A 71 -8.19 8.34 6.57
N GLY A 72 -8.24 7.01 6.72
CA GLY A 72 -8.74 6.32 7.91
C GLY A 72 -10.24 6.00 7.94
N ARG A 73 -11.07 6.67 7.12
CA ARG A 73 -12.45 6.21 6.87
C ARG A 73 -12.43 5.07 5.86
N PHE A 74 -13.19 4.02 6.12
CA PHE A 74 -13.32 2.91 5.18
C PHE A 74 -14.77 2.45 5.01
N GLN A 75 -15.04 1.90 3.83
CA GLN A 75 -16.23 1.14 3.52
C GLN A 75 -15.81 -0.09 2.71
N TYR A 76 -16.07 -1.26 3.27
CA TYR A 76 -15.79 -2.53 2.64
C TYR A 76 -17.08 -3.23 2.31
N GLU A 77 -17.16 -3.80 1.12
CA GLU A 77 -18.36 -4.44 0.63
C GLU A 77 -18.05 -5.86 0.19
N ARG A 78 -19.06 -6.72 0.35
CA ARG A 78 -19.09 -8.06 -0.22
C ARG A 78 -20.46 -8.31 -0.80
N ILE A 79 -20.51 -8.65 -2.09
CA ILE A 79 -21.73 -8.81 -2.86
C ILE A 79 -21.72 -10.19 -3.51
N TRP A 80 -22.85 -10.90 -3.43
CA TRP A 80 -23.03 -12.19 -4.12
C TRP A 80 -24.50 -12.46 -4.40
N THR A 81 -24.75 -13.35 -5.36
CA THR A 81 -26.10 -13.82 -5.69
C THR A 81 -26.26 -15.24 -5.19
N ASP A 82 -27.30 -15.47 -4.39
CA ASP A 82 -27.66 -16.81 -3.97
C ASP A 82 -28.12 -17.66 -5.17
N THR A 83 -27.54 -18.84 -5.34
CA THR A 83 -27.73 -19.65 -6.54
C THR A 83 -29.14 -20.25 -6.64
N VAL A 84 -29.81 -20.44 -5.50
CA VAL A 84 -31.13 -21.08 -5.40
C VAL A 84 -32.24 -20.02 -5.45
N THR A 85 -32.18 -19.04 -4.55
CA THR A 85 -33.21 -18.00 -4.37
C THR A 85 -33.05 -16.84 -5.34
N LYS A 86 -31.90 -16.72 -6.01
CA LYS A 86 -31.51 -15.57 -6.85
C LYS A 86 -31.45 -14.24 -6.10
N ALA A 87 -31.48 -14.27 -4.76
CA ALA A 87 -31.39 -13.07 -3.96
C ALA A 87 -29.97 -12.49 -4.01
N ILE A 88 -29.87 -11.18 -4.20
CA ILE A 88 -28.60 -10.45 -4.16
C ILE A 88 -28.38 -10.01 -2.73
N THR A 89 -27.33 -10.52 -2.09
CA THR A 89 -26.93 -10.08 -0.76
C THR A 89 -25.74 -9.15 -0.86
N ARG A 90 -25.79 -8.05 -0.11
CA ARG A 90 -24.72 -7.07 0.01
C ARG A 90 -24.45 -6.80 1.48
N ASP A 91 -23.24 -7.13 1.90
CA ASP A 91 -22.70 -6.77 3.21
C ASP A 91 -21.86 -5.50 3.07
N VAL A 92 -22.09 -4.51 3.94
CA VAL A 92 -21.35 -3.25 3.99
C VAL A 92 -20.78 -3.06 5.39
N LEU A 93 -19.45 -3.12 5.49
CA LEU A 93 -18.71 -2.85 6.72
C LEU A 93 -18.12 -1.44 6.65
N THR A 94 -18.39 -0.63 7.66
CA THR A 94 -17.78 0.70 7.83
C THR A 94 -17.12 0.81 9.20
N ASN A 95 -16.48 1.94 9.50
CA ASN A 95 -16.00 2.24 10.85
C ASN A 95 -17.10 2.16 11.94
N LYS A 96 -18.40 2.19 11.58
CA LYS A 96 -19.53 2.11 12.51
C LYS A 96 -20.08 0.69 12.72
N GLY A 97 -19.61 -0.29 11.95
CA GLY A 97 -20.11 -1.65 11.96
C GLY A 97 -20.70 -2.10 10.61
N LEU A 98 -21.34 -3.27 10.64
CA LEU A 98 -21.86 -3.94 9.45
C LEU A 98 -23.36 -3.71 9.27
N THR A 99 -23.76 -3.45 8.02
CA THR A 99 -25.15 -3.55 7.55
C THR A 99 -25.26 -4.60 6.46
N ARG A 100 -26.35 -5.39 6.47
CA ARG A 100 -26.71 -6.30 5.36
C ARG A 100 -27.92 -5.77 4.61
N GLU A 101 -27.84 -5.85 3.30
CA GLU A 101 -28.96 -5.68 2.37
C GLU A 101 -29.24 -7.00 1.65
N VAL A 102 -30.51 -7.34 1.50
CA VAL A 102 -30.98 -8.43 0.63
C VAL A 102 -31.95 -7.84 -0.38
N ASN A 103 -31.66 -8.00 -1.67
CA ASN A 103 -32.40 -7.36 -2.77
C ASN A 103 -32.57 -5.85 -2.56
N GLY A 104 -31.51 -5.18 -2.10
CA GLY A 104 -31.48 -3.74 -1.85
C GLY A 104 -32.23 -3.28 -0.59
N ARG A 105 -32.76 -4.20 0.23
CA ARG A 105 -33.46 -3.86 1.48
C ARG A 105 -32.62 -4.23 2.70
N VAL A 106 -32.47 -3.28 3.62
CA VAL A 106 -31.77 -3.51 4.89
C VAL A 106 -32.45 -4.65 5.64
N THR A 107 -31.65 -5.65 6.00
CA THR A 107 -32.09 -6.84 6.72
C THR A 107 -31.50 -6.81 8.13
N PRO A 108 -32.34 -6.88 9.18
CA PRO A 108 -31.85 -6.88 10.55
C PRO A 108 -30.98 -8.12 10.81
N LEU A 109 -29.91 -7.93 11.57
CA LEU A 109 -28.99 -8.99 11.97
C LEU A 109 -28.96 -9.10 13.49
N SER A 110 -28.77 -10.32 13.99
CA SER A 110 -28.36 -10.51 15.38
C SER A 110 -26.97 -9.91 15.61
N ALA A 111 -26.63 -9.58 16.85
CA ALA A 111 -25.28 -9.07 17.18
C ALA A 111 -24.18 -10.08 16.80
N LYS A 112 -24.47 -11.38 16.97
CA LYS A 112 -23.59 -12.48 16.59
C LYS A 112 -23.33 -12.50 15.08
N ASP A 113 -24.39 -12.43 14.27
CA ASP A 113 -24.26 -12.48 12.81
C ASP A 113 -23.58 -11.23 12.26
N SER A 114 -23.92 -10.05 12.80
CA SER A 114 -23.27 -8.78 12.44
C SER A 114 -21.76 -8.86 12.66
N SER A 115 -21.32 -9.35 13.83
CA SER A 115 -19.90 -9.54 14.13
C SER A 115 -19.23 -10.58 13.22
N ALA A 116 -19.86 -11.74 13.03
CA ALA A 116 -19.31 -12.81 12.19
C ALA A 116 -19.11 -12.35 10.73
N TYR A 117 -20.09 -11.66 10.17
CA TYR A 117 -20.03 -11.17 8.80
C TYR A 117 -19.06 -9.98 8.65
N ALA A 118 -19.00 -9.08 9.64
CA ALA A 118 -17.98 -8.02 9.70
C ALA A 118 -16.57 -8.61 9.63
N ASN A 119 -16.28 -9.59 10.49
CA ASN A 119 -14.97 -10.26 10.50
C ASN A 119 -14.68 -10.93 9.15
N SER A 120 -15.67 -11.59 8.56
CA SER A 120 -15.52 -12.26 7.26
C SER A 120 -15.19 -11.28 6.12
N VAL A 121 -15.85 -10.12 6.06
CA VAL A 121 -15.54 -9.07 5.07
C VAL A 121 -14.15 -8.49 5.34
N ASN A 122 -13.86 -8.14 6.60
CA ASN A 122 -12.60 -7.51 6.98
C ASN A 122 -11.39 -8.41 6.68
N SER A 123 -11.48 -9.72 6.96
CA SER A 123 -10.38 -10.65 6.72
C SER A 123 -10.00 -10.78 5.24
N VAL A 124 -10.99 -10.80 4.33
CA VAL A 124 -10.70 -10.89 2.88
C VAL A 124 -10.04 -9.61 2.38
N ILE A 125 -10.55 -8.45 2.79
CA ILE A 125 -9.93 -7.16 2.41
C ILE A 125 -8.53 -7.02 3.01
N TYR A 126 -8.35 -7.39 4.28
CA TYR A 126 -7.04 -7.37 4.93
C TYR A 126 -6.02 -8.19 4.15
N PHE A 127 -6.38 -9.42 3.80
CA PHE A 127 -5.52 -10.30 3.02
C PHE A 127 -5.22 -9.76 1.62
N ALA A 128 -6.25 -9.27 0.91
CA ALA A 128 -6.11 -8.78 -0.46
C ALA A 128 -5.26 -7.52 -0.58
N LEU A 129 -5.18 -6.71 0.48
CA LEU A 129 -4.44 -5.45 0.48
C LEU A 129 -3.07 -5.53 1.17
N LEU A 130 -2.60 -6.71 1.58
CA LEU A 130 -1.22 -6.85 2.04
C LEU A 130 -0.24 -6.39 0.94
N PRO A 131 0.84 -5.68 1.30
CA PRO A 131 1.34 -5.42 2.65
C PRO A 131 0.84 -4.12 3.29
N TYR A 132 -0.20 -3.45 2.79
CA TYR A 132 -0.64 -2.13 3.28
C TYR A 132 -0.84 -2.02 4.80
N PHE A 133 -1.25 -3.11 5.45
CA PHE A 133 -1.53 -3.15 6.88
C PHE A 133 -0.33 -3.60 7.75
N LEU A 134 0.86 -3.76 7.16
CA LEU A 134 2.08 -4.14 7.88
C LEU A 134 2.86 -2.93 8.39
#